data_AF-A0A6N7AW93-F1
#
_entry.id   AF-A0A6N7AW93-F1
#
_cell.length_a   1.000
_cell.length_b   1.000
_cell.length_c   1.000
_cell.angle_alpha   90.00
_cell.angle_beta   90.00
_cell.angle_gamma   90.00
#
_symmetry.space_group_name_H-M   'P 1'
#
loop_
_entity.id
_entity.type
_entity.pdbx_description
1 polymer ?
#
loop_
_entity_poly.entity_id
_entity_poly.type
_entity_poly.pdbx_seq_one_letter_code
_entity_poly.pdbx_strand_id
1 'polypeptide(L)' 'MSAKPVSIKGIDLVCPVCGGKDFYQRQTLLNTAGATFLGFDWANANADNYVCSHCFYMFWFHPENHNFND' A
#
# COMPACT_ATOMS: atom_id res chain seq x y z
N MET A 1 10.84 -9.64 -4.15
CA MET A 1 10.62 -8.33 -3.53
C MET A 1 11.25 -8.38 -2.14
N SER A 2 12.27 -7.56 -1.86
CA SER A 2 12.85 -7.49 -0.51
C SER A 2 12.03 -6.53 0.34
N ALA A 3 11.85 -6.87 1.62
CA ALA A 3 11.40 -5.88 2.58
C ALA A 3 12.52 -4.86 2.83
N LYS A 4 12.14 -3.61 3.10
CA LYS A 4 13.07 -2.52 3.40
C LYS A 4 12.40 -1.47 4.29
N PRO A 5 13.18 -0.61 4.96
CA PRO A 5 12.64 0.57 5.62
C PRO A 5 11.91 1.48 4.65
N VAL A 6 10.85 2.12 5.12
CA VAL A 6 10.01 3.05 4.35
C VAL A 6 9.86 4.33 5.16
N SER A 7 10.00 5.47 4.49
CA SER A 7 9.66 6.78 5.06
C SER A 7 8.61 7.45 4.17
N ILE A 8 7.64 8.11 4.80
CA ILE A 8 6.51 8.78 4.16
C ILE A 8 6.52 10.22 4.64
N LYS A 9 6.64 11.19 3.73
CA LYS A 9 6.80 12.62 4.08
C LYS A 9 7.92 12.86 5.11
N GLY A 10 9.03 12.12 4.97
CA GLY A 10 10.18 12.19 5.87
C GLY A 10 9.99 11.53 7.24
N ILE A 11 8.87 10.85 7.49
CA ILE A 11 8.60 10.13 8.73
C ILE A 11 8.80 8.63 8.50
N ASP A 12 9.63 8.00 9.31
CA ASP A 12 9.84 6.56 9.27
C ASP A 12 8.57 5.81 9.64
N LEU A 13 8.20 4.86 8.78
CA LEU A 13 7.06 3.99 9.02
C LEU A 13 7.44 2.94 10.07
N VAL A 14 6.59 2.79 11.09
CA VAL A 14 6.74 1.78 12.14
C VAL A 14 5.42 1.04 12.29
N CYS A 15 5.48 -0.29 12.30
CA CYS A 15 4.27 -1.10 12.42
C CYS A 15 3.60 -0.87 13.78
N PRO A 16 2.31 -0.46 13.84
CA PRO A 16 1.62 -0.19 15.10
C PRO A 16 1.30 -1.47 15.87
N VAL A 17 1.38 -2.63 15.23
CA VAL A 17 1.05 -3.93 15.83
C VAL A 17 2.28 -4.56 16.49
N CYS A 18 3.45 -4.53 15.83
CA CYS A 18 4.64 -5.25 16.31
C CYS A 18 5.92 -4.39 16.41
N GLY A 19 5.89 -3.12 16.01
CA GLY A 19 7.05 -2.23 16.03
C GLY A 19 8.09 -2.48 14.93
N GLY A 20 7.86 -3.42 14.01
CA GLY A 20 8.75 -3.69 12.88
C GLY A 20 8.90 -2.50 11.93
N LYS A 21 10.06 -2.40 11.26
CA LYS A 21 10.43 -1.26 10.39
C LYS A 21 10.61 -1.62 8.92
N ASP A 22 10.61 -2.90 8.59
CA ASP A 22 10.77 -3.37 7.21
C ASP A 22 9.42 -3.72 6.59
N PHE A 23 9.20 -3.26 5.36
CA PHE A 23 7.94 -3.39 4.65
C PHE A 23 8.12 -3.86 3.21
N TYR A 24 7.18 -4.67 2.74
CA TYR A 24 6.99 -4.92 1.32
C TYR A 24 6.04 -3.87 0.74
N GLN A 25 6.46 -3.19 -0.32
CA GLN A 25 5.57 -2.33 -1.11
C GLN A 25 4.77 -3.20 -2.08
N ARG A 26 3.46 -2.98 -2.16
CA ARG A 26 2.61 -3.55 -3.21
C ARG A 26 1.58 -2.53 -3.69
N GLN A 27 1.03 -2.81 -4.86
CA GLN A 27 -0.18 -2.16 -5.36
C GLN A 27 -1.31 -3.17 -5.34
N THR A 28 -2.49 -2.74 -4.91
CA THR A 28 -3.68 -3.61 -4.86
C THR A 28 -4.86 -2.90 -5.49
N LEU A 29 -5.59 -3.63 -6.34
CA LEU A 29 -6.85 -3.17 -6.93
C LEU A 29 -7.90 -3.05 -5.82
N LEU A 30 -8.49 -1.86 -5.67
CA LEU A 30 -9.51 -1.59 -4.66
C LEU A 30 -10.89 -2.12 -5.02
N ASN A 31 -11.10 -2.51 -6.28
CA ASN A 31 -12.36 -2.97 -6.84
C ASN A 31 -12.35 -4.48 -7.11
N THR A 32 -13.51 -5.12 -6.95
CA THR A 32 -13.69 -6.55 -7.23
C THR A 32 -13.61 -6.81 -8.73
N ALA A 33 -13.07 -7.97 -9.13
CA ALA A 33 -12.92 -8.35 -10.54
C ALA A 33 -14.21 -8.26 -11.37
N GLY A 34 -15.38 -8.29 -10.71
CA GLY A 34 -16.68 -8.09 -11.35
C GLY A 34 -16.92 -6.68 -11.92
N ALA A 35 -16.27 -5.64 -11.39
CA ALA A 35 -16.38 -4.27 -11.91
C ALA A 35 -15.70 -4.11 -13.29
N THR A 36 -14.58 -4.81 -13.52
CA THR A 36 -13.90 -4.87 -14.82
C THR A 36 -14.75 -5.61 -15.85
N PHE A 37 -15.50 -6.66 -15.44
CA PHE A 37 -16.40 -7.39 -16.34
C PHE A 37 -17.61 -6.55 -16.80
N LEU A 38 -18.01 -5.52 -16.05
CA LEU A 38 -19.09 -4.59 -16.40
C LEU A 38 -18.61 -3.34 -17.16
N GLY A 39 -17.34 -3.28 -17.59
CA GLY A 39 -16.81 -2.20 -18.43
C GLY A 39 -16.54 -0.88 -17.69
N PHE A 40 -16.46 -0.91 -16.36
CA PHE A 40 -16.14 0.27 -15.55
C PHE A 40 -14.65 0.34 -15.22
N ASP A 41 -13.83 0.64 -16.23
CA ASP A 41 -12.38 0.79 -16.05
C ASP A 41 -12.00 2.01 -15.19
N TRP A 42 -12.89 2.99 -15.07
CA TRP A 42 -12.70 4.16 -14.19
C TRP A 42 -12.77 3.80 -12.69
N ALA A 43 -13.29 2.62 -12.34
CA ALA A 43 -13.30 2.12 -10.98
C ALA A 43 -11.95 1.50 -10.57
N ASN A 44 -10.99 1.34 -11.50
CA ASN A 44 -9.66 0.73 -11.27
C ASN A 44 -8.70 1.69 -10.56
N ALA A 45 -9.00 2.02 -9.30
CA ALA A 45 -8.04 2.75 -8.48
C ALA A 45 -7.08 1.75 -7.82
N ASN A 46 -5.79 1.86 -8.12
CA ASN A 46 -4.74 1.09 -7.45
C ASN A 46 -4.38 1.80 -6.15
N ALA A 47 -4.46 1.12 -5.01
CA ALA A 47 -3.91 1.64 -3.76
C ALA A 47 -2.45 1.17 -3.61
N ASP A 48 -1.55 2.09 -3.27
CA ASP A 48 -0.26 1.71 -2.72
C ASP A 48 -0.44 1.23 -1.29
N ASN A 49 0.20 0.10 -0.97
CA ASN A 49 0.23 -0.42 0.38
C ASN A 49 1.63 -0.88 0.80
N TYR A 50 1.85 -0.81 2.11
CA TYR A 50 3.08 -1.26 2.75
C TYR A 50 2.73 -2.35 3.77
N VAL A 51 3.25 -3.54 3.55
CA VAL A 51 2.98 -4.73 4.37
C VAL A 51 4.17 -5.01 5.26
N CYS A 52 3.96 -5.02 6.57
CA CYS A 52 5.01 -5.33 7.54
C CYS A 52 5.58 -6.73 7.30
N SER A 53 6.91 -6.85 7.22
CA SER A 53 7.58 -8.15 6.98
C SER A 53 7.51 -9.11 8.17
N HIS A 54 7.16 -8.61 9.36
CA HIS A 54 7.15 -9.40 10.60
C HIS A 54 5.77 -9.97 10.96
N CYS A 55 4.71 -9.17 10.79
CA CYS A 55 3.35 -9.55 11.21
C CYS A 55 2.28 -9.38 10.13
N PHE A 56 2.67 -8.96 8.92
CA PHE A 56 1.78 -8.76 7.77
C PHE A 56 0.66 -7.72 7.96
N TYR A 57 0.72 -6.88 9.01
CA TYR A 57 -0.12 -5.68 9.09
C TYR A 57 0.14 -4.78 7.87
N MET A 58 -0.94 -4.30 7.26
CA MET A 58 -0.92 -3.55 6.01
C MET A 58 -1.38 -2.12 6.22
N PHE A 59 -0.53 -1.17 5.85
CA PHE A 59 -0.92 0.22 5.70
C PHE A 59 -1.55 0.43 4.32
N TRP A 60 -2.70 1.08 4.30
CA TRP A 60 -3.40 1.47 3.08
C TRP A 60 -3.24 2.96 2.85
N PHE A 61 -2.81 3.33 1.65
CA PHE A 61 -2.74 4.71 1.22
C PHE A 61 -3.71 4.95 0.06
N HIS A 62 -4.36 6.11 0.09
CA HIS A 62 -5.29 6.49 -0.96
C HIS A 62 -4.56 6.64 -2.31
N PRO A 63 -5.13 6.17 -3.43
CA PRO A 63 -4.53 6.27 -4.76
C PRO A 63 -4.09 7.68 -5.15
N GLU A 64 -4.81 8.71 -4.73
CA GLU A 64 -4.45 10.11 -5.06
C GLU A 64 -3.04 10.52 -4.59
N ASN A 65 -2.42 9.78 -3.66
CA ASN A 65 -1.07 10.04 -3.15
C ASN A 65 -0.08 8.92 -3.53
N HIS A 66 0.20 8.74 -4.82
CA HIS A 66 1.17 7.73 -5.30
C HIS A 66 2.64 8.09 -5.03
N ASN A 67 2.94 9.38 -4.82
CA ASN A 67 4.27 9.86 -4.46
C ASN A 67 4.25 10.44 -3.06
N PHE A 68 4.66 9.65 -2.08
CA PHE A 68 4.70 10.05 -0.67
C PHE A 68 5.79 11.08 -0.33
N ASN A 69 6.65 11.41 -1.29
CA ASN A 69 7.81 12.29 -1.11
C ASN A 69 7.72 13.57 -1.96
N ASP A 70 6.56 13.83 -2.58
CA ASP A 70 6.26 15.12 -3.21
C ASP A 70 5.91 16.19 -2.17
#